data_AF-D7B3C5-F1
#
_entry.id   AF-D7B3C5-F1
#
_cell.length_a   1.000
_cell.length_b   1.000
_cell.length_c   1.000
_cell.angle_alpha   90.00
_cell.angle_beta   90.00
_cell.angle_gamma   90.00
#
_symmetry.space_group_name_H-M   'P 1'
#
loop_
_entity.id
_entity.type
_entity.pdbx_description
1 polymer ?
#
loop_
_entity_poly.entity_id
_entity_poly.type
_entity_poly.pdbx_seq_one_letter_code
_entity_poly.pdbx_strand_id
1 'polypeptide(L)'
;MALAETLTAVGTVALARCGGRPFGTHLFSVWPGAAFAATAFPVRCTPGDNLAIHVAVAQAPPGSALVVDVAGEAEYGYVDEILAVAASTRGVAGIVLDGCVRDIAAIARCALPVFGAGVAVREAAHEAGGSVGRQISMTPGGPAPLPVRRGDWIVADDDGVVCLPRGQVGSIIAATVDSVSREREIIDAVYAGESTLDLLGLDPSRVAGWEDRSEHRSRRPGRPRTLGALRDTAARGAEGHPAARSRFSPRSAVGDPRE
;
A
#
# COMPACT_ATOMS: atom_id res chain seq x y z
N MET A 1 -5.78 10.82 -11.47
CA MET A 1 -4.96 11.49 -10.43
C MET A 1 -5.67 11.45 -9.09
N ALA A 2 -6.83 12.10 -8.90
CA ALA A 2 -7.53 12.12 -7.61
C ALA A 2 -7.76 10.73 -6.94
N LEU A 3 -8.17 9.72 -7.70
CA LEU A 3 -8.39 8.37 -7.15
C LEU A 3 -7.08 7.68 -6.74
N ALA A 4 -6.02 7.83 -7.51
CA ALA A 4 -4.70 7.26 -7.18
C ALA A 4 -4.17 7.87 -5.89
N GLU A 5 -4.19 9.20 -5.78
CA GLU A 5 -3.78 9.91 -4.55
C GLU A 5 -4.60 9.47 -3.33
N THR A 6 -5.92 9.33 -3.48
CA THR A 6 -6.79 8.84 -2.41
C THR A 6 -6.40 7.43 -1.97
N LEU A 7 -6.19 6.52 -2.91
CA LEU A 7 -5.82 5.13 -2.63
C LEU A 7 -4.44 5.01 -1.97
N THR A 8 -3.47 5.80 -2.42
CA THR A 8 -2.15 5.87 -1.78
C THR A 8 -2.24 6.46 -0.37
N ALA A 9 -3.07 7.49 -0.17
CA ALA A 9 -3.21 8.15 1.14
C ALA A 9 -3.87 7.27 2.21
N VAL A 10 -4.81 6.40 1.85
CA VAL A 10 -5.45 5.48 2.81
C VAL A 10 -4.57 4.26 3.15
N GLY A 11 -3.64 3.90 2.27
CA GLY A 11 -2.67 2.83 2.50
C GLY A 11 -3.21 1.42 2.24
N THR A 12 -2.29 0.48 2.03
CA THR A 12 -2.59 -0.92 1.66
C THR A 12 -3.33 -1.66 2.76
N VAL A 13 -2.93 -1.49 4.02
CA VAL A 13 -3.50 -2.22 5.15
C VAL A 13 -4.98 -1.88 5.36
N ALA A 14 -5.35 -0.59 5.28
CA ALA A 14 -6.73 -0.16 5.43
C ALA A 14 -7.61 -0.67 4.26
N LEU A 15 -7.05 -0.70 3.04
CA LEU A 15 -7.72 -1.26 1.87
C LEU A 15 -7.92 -2.77 2.00
N ALA A 16 -6.91 -3.52 2.46
CA ALA A 16 -6.98 -4.96 2.65
C ALA A 16 -8.08 -5.35 3.66
N ARG A 17 -8.18 -4.63 4.79
CA ARG A 17 -9.25 -4.85 5.79
C ARG A 17 -10.65 -4.64 5.21
N CYS A 18 -10.79 -3.80 4.19
CA CYS A 18 -12.06 -3.43 3.59
C CYS A 18 -12.38 -4.15 2.27
N GLY A 19 -11.72 -5.28 2.00
CA GLY A 19 -12.00 -6.14 0.85
C GLY A 19 -10.98 -6.06 -0.29
N GLY A 20 -9.94 -5.25 -0.13
CA GLY A 20 -8.74 -5.34 -0.95
C GLY A 20 -8.07 -6.70 -0.80
N ARG A 21 -7.47 -7.20 -1.87
CA ARG A 21 -6.85 -8.52 -1.90
C ARG A 21 -5.33 -8.35 -1.78
N PRO A 22 -4.73 -8.60 -0.61
CA PRO A 22 -3.29 -8.50 -0.46
C PRO A 22 -2.60 -9.51 -1.37
N PHE A 23 -1.45 -9.11 -1.91
CA PHE A 23 -0.47 -10.03 -2.46
C PHE A 23 0.25 -10.72 -1.29
N GLY A 24 1.26 -11.53 -1.60
CA GLY A 24 1.99 -12.30 -0.60
C GLY A 24 2.84 -11.44 0.29
N THR A 25 3.20 -12.00 1.43
CA THR A 25 4.04 -11.37 2.45
C THR A 25 5.49 -11.14 2.00
N HIS A 26 5.85 -11.62 0.81
CA HIS A 26 7.21 -11.58 0.29
C HIS A 26 7.45 -10.45 -0.72
N LEU A 27 6.41 -9.68 -1.10
CA LEU A 27 6.58 -8.52 -1.97
C LEU A 27 6.80 -7.25 -1.15
N PHE A 28 8.01 -6.70 -1.24
CA PHE A 28 8.42 -5.50 -0.50
C PHE A 28 8.94 -4.44 -1.45
N SER A 29 8.88 -3.18 -1.01
CA SER A 29 9.49 -2.09 -1.76
C SER A 29 11.00 -2.28 -1.84
N VAL A 30 11.55 -2.15 -3.05
CA VAL A 30 13.00 -2.25 -3.30
C VAL A 30 13.77 -1.08 -2.69
N TRP A 31 13.09 0.02 -2.35
CA TRP A 31 13.67 1.17 -1.66
C TRP A 31 12.68 1.84 -0.68
N PRO A 32 13.13 2.37 0.47
CA PRO A 32 12.21 2.85 1.51
C PRO A 32 11.32 4.02 1.08
N GLY A 33 10.04 3.98 1.46
CA GLY A 33 9.09 5.07 1.20
C GLY A 33 8.53 5.10 -0.22
N ALA A 34 8.76 4.06 -1.03
CA ALA A 34 8.08 3.94 -2.31
C ALA A 34 6.60 3.62 -2.08
N ALA A 35 5.72 4.37 -2.74
CA ALA A 35 4.29 4.09 -2.71
C ALA A 35 3.65 4.53 -4.02
N PHE A 36 2.62 3.81 -4.46
CA PHE A 36 1.82 4.21 -5.61
C PHE A 36 0.45 3.55 -5.62
N ALA A 37 -0.45 4.11 -6.44
CA ALA A 37 -1.70 3.47 -6.81
C ALA A 37 -1.96 3.68 -8.31
N ALA A 38 -2.24 2.59 -9.02
CA ALA A 38 -2.46 2.65 -10.47
C ALA A 38 -3.26 1.44 -10.98
N THR A 39 -3.82 1.55 -12.19
CA THR A 39 -4.48 0.42 -12.83
C THR A 39 -3.46 -0.58 -13.39
N ALA A 40 -3.72 -1.87 -13.18
CA ALA A 40 -2.86 -2.95 -13.59
C ALA A 40 -2.77 -3.08 -15.12
N PHE A 41 -1.55 -3.25 -15.59
CA PHE A 41 -1.18 -3.80 -16.88
C PHE A 41 -0.43 -5.13 -16.61
N PRO A 42 -1.14 -6.26 -16.70
CA PRO A 42 -0.54 -7.56 -16.40
C PRO A 42 0.55 -7.97 -17.40
N VAL A 43 1.56 -8.67 -16.92
CA VAL A 43 2.68 -9.20 -17.71
C VAL A 43 2.98 -10.60 -17.19
N ARG A 44 3.09 -11.58 -18.09
CA ARG A 44 3.61 -12.91 -17.78
C ARG A 44 4.88 -13.13 -18.57
N CYS A 45 5.96 -13.40 -17.85
CA CYS A 45 7.25 -13.74 -18.42
C CYS A 45 7.39 -15.26 -18.57
N THR A 46 8.31 -15.67 -19.45
CA THR A 46 8.89 -17.01 -19.43
C THR A 46 9.92 -17.06 -18.29
N PRO A 47 10.04 -18.17 -17.53
CA PRO A 47 11.08 -18.32 -16.50
C PRO A 47 12.47 -17.89 -16.99
N GLY A 48 13.12 -16.98 -16.27
CA GLY A 48 14.47 -16.50 -16.58
C GLY A 48 14.58 -15.52 -17.76
N ASP A 49 13.46 -15.00 -18.27
CA ASP A 49 13.43 -14.07 -19.40
C ASP A 49 12.55 -12.85 -19.12
N ASN A 50 12.99 -11.64 -19.48
CA ASN A 50 12.26 -10.39 -19.23
C ASN A 50 11.78 -9.65 -20.49
N LEU A 51 11.84 -10.27 -21.69
CA LEU A 51 11.41 -9.62 -22.94
C LEU A 51 9.98 -9.08 -22.85
N ALA A 52 9.09 -9.82 -22.18
CA ALA A 52 7.70 -9.40 -21.97
C ALA A 52 7.58 -8.10 -21.17
N ILE A 53 8.52 -7.81 -20.26
CA ILE A 53 8.54 -6.55 -19.49
C ILE A 53 8.96 -5.38 -20.39
N HIS A 54 9.98 -5.56 -21.24
CA HIS A 54 10.34 -4.55 -22.24
C HIS A 54 9.17 -4.21 -23.16
N VAL A 55 8.45 -5.24 -23.64
CA VAL A 55 7.25 -5.07 -24.45
C VAL A 55 6.16 -4.32 -23.66
N ALA A 56 5.98 -4.64 -22.38
CA ALA A 56 5.02 -3.96 -21.51
C ALA A 56 5.35 -2.47 -21.31
N VAL A 57 6.62 -2.12 -21.08
CA VAL A 57 7.08 -0.72 -20.98
C VAL A 57 6.76 0.06 -22.26
N ALA A 58 6.89 -0.58 -23.43
CA ALA A 58 6.59 0.07 -24.70
C ALA A 58 5.08 0.28 -24.95
N GLN A 59 4.21 -0.58 -24.38
CA GLN A 59 2.78 -0.63 -24.71
C GLN A 59 1.83 -0.17 -23.59
N ALA A 60 2.28 -0.16 -22.33
CA ALA A 60 1.43 0.21 -21.21
C ALA A 60 1.01 1.68 -21.31
N PRO A 61 -0.28 2.00 -21.09
CA PRO A 61 -0.69 3.39 -20.98
C PRO A 61 0.08 4.10 -19.86
N PRO A 62 0.52 5.36 -20.05
CA PRO A 62 1.09 6.15 -18.97
C PRO A 62 0.15 6.18 -17.76
N GLY A 63 0.73 6.07 -16.56
CA GLY A 63 0.02 5.95 -15.28
C GLY A 63 -0.37 4.51 -14.91
N SER A 64 0.02 3.49 -15.68
CA SER A 64 -0.28 2.08 -15.36
C SER A 64 0.74 1.48 -14.39
N ALA A 65 0.28 0.48 -13.63
CA ALA A 65 1.14 -0.41 -12.86
C ALA A 65 1.50 -1.63 -13.71
N LEU A 66 2.77 -1.93 -13.90
CA LEU A 66 3.14 -3.25 -14.46
C LEU A 66 3.03 -4.29 -13.35
N VAL A 67 2.22 -5.32 -13.54
CA VAL A 67 2.11 -6.44 -12.60
C VAL A 67 2.67 -7.67 -13.28
N VAL A 68 3.81 -8.14 -12.80
CA VAL A 68 4.68 -9.09 -13.49
C VAL A 68 4.70 -10.41 -12.73
N ASP A 69 4.35 -11.45 -13.45
CA ASP A 69 4.46 -12.83 -13.03
C ASP A 69 5.61 -13.47 -13.81
N VAL A 70 6.67 -13.88 -13.10
CA VAL A 70 7.86 -14.51 -13.67
C VAL A 70 7.83 -16.03 -13.56
N ALA A 71 6.65 -16.60 -13.39
CA ALA A 71 6.44 -18.05 -13.37
C ALA A 71 7.19 -18.79 -12.24
N GLY A 72 7.42 -18.12 -11.10
CA GLY A 72 8.06 -18.70 -9.92
C GLY A 72 9.58 -18.82 -10.01
N GLU A 73 10.21 -18.22 -11.02
CA GLU A 73 11.66 -18.27 -11.22
C GLU A 73 12.33 -17.02 -10.64
N ALA A 74 12.80 -17.10 -9.40
CA ALA A 74 13.32 -15.98 -8.63
C ALA A 74 14.84 -15.78 -8.74
N GLU A 75 15.56 -16.63 -9.45
CA GLU A 75 17.02 -16.58 -9.46
C GLU A 75 17.62 -15.47 -10.36
N TYR A 76 16.78 -14.71 -11.06
CA TYR A 76 17.19 -13.68 -12.02
C TYR A 76 16.65 -12.30 -11.62
N GLY A 77 17.45 -11.26 -11.87
CA GLY A 77 17.04 -9.87 -11.80
C GLY A 77 16.31 -9.46 -13.07
N TYR A 78 14.98 -9.42 -13.04
CA TYR A 78 14.14 -9.12 -14.22
C TYR A 78 14.02 -7.63 -14.50
N VAL A 79 14.19 -6.79 -13.48
CA VAL A 79 14.16 -5.32 -13.57
C VAL A 79 15.48 -4.78 -13.05
N ASP A 80 16.10 -3.91 -13.83
CA ASP A 80 17.38 -3.27 -13.57
C ASP A 80 17.31 -1.74 -13.76
N GLU A 81 18.45 -1.05 -13.72
CA GLU A 81 18.49 0.41 -13.94
C GLU A 81 17.92 0.81 -15.31
N ILE A 82 18.32 0.12 -16.38
CA ILE A 82 17.90 0.47 -17.75
C ILE A 82 16.40 0.35 -17.89
N LEU A 83 15.82 -0.76 -17.43
CA LEU A 83 14.39 -1.00 -17.52
C LEU A 83 13.61 -0.04 -16.62
N ALA A 84 14.12 0.27 -15.42
CA ALA A 84 13.49 1.24 -14.52
C ALA A 84 13.48 2.66 -15.11
N VAL A 85 14.60 3.11 -15.68
CA VAL A 85 14.68 4.40 -16.39
C VAL A 85 13.70 4.43 -17.56
N ALA A 86 13.65 3.36 -18.36
CA ALA A 86 12.74 3.28 -19.50
C ALA A 86 11.26 3.31 -19.05
N ALA A 87 10.90 2.57 -18.01
CA ALA A 87 9.56 2.54 -17.46
C ALA A 87 9.15 3.91 -16.90
N SER A 88 10.01 4.54 -16.10
CA SER A 88 9.79 5.88 -15.56
C SER A 88 9.62 6.92 -16.67
N THR A 89 10.48 6.90 -17.68
CA THR A 89 10.41 7.80 -18.85
C THR A 89 9.12 7.62 -19.65
N ARG A 90 8.59 6.39 -19.72
CA ARG A 90 7.30 6.09 -20.36
C ARG A 90 6.08 6.40 -19.48
N GLY A 91 6.30 6.86 -18.25
CA GLY A 91 5.25 7.22 -17.31
C GLY A 91 4.59 6.01 -16.66
N VAL A 92 5.27 4.86 -16.54
CA VAL A 92 4.80 3.76 -15.68
C VAL A 92 4.75 4.26 -14.24
N ALA A 93 3.63 4.02 -13.55
CA ALA A 93 3.44 4.50 -12.18
C ALA A 93 4.16 3.66 -11.13
N GLY A 94 4.40 2.38 -11.43
CA GLY A 94 5.13 1.46 -10.59
C GLY A 94 5.19 0.05 -11.20
N ILE A 95 6.08 -0.78 -10.68
CA ILE A 95 6.25 -2.17 -11.08
C ILE A 95 6.09 -3.06 -9.85
N VAL A 96 5.25 -4.08 -9.95
CA VAL A 96 5.14 -5.17 -8.97
C VAL A 96 5.53 -6.46 -9.67
N LEU A 97 6.50 -7.19 -9.13
CA LEU A 97 6.92 -8.47 -9.70
C LEU A 97 7.02 -9.55 -8.63
N ASP A 98 6.49 -10.73 -8.94
CA ASP A 98 6.70 -11.95 -8.13
C ASP A 98 8.06 -12.60 -8.45
N GLY A 99 9.12 -11.79 -8.38
CA GLY A 99 10.47 -12.14 -8.81
C GLY A 99 11.50 -11.15 -8.28
N CYS A 100 12.77 -11.37 -8.65
CA CYS A 100 13.87 -10.55 -8.16
C CYS A 100 14.23 -9.40 -9.11
N VAL A 101 14.84 -8.37 -8.54
CA VAL A 101 15.38 -7.20 -9.26
C VAL A 101 16.90 -7.12 -9.12
N ARG A 102 17.55 -6.26 -9.89
CA ARG A 102 18.95 -5.84 -9.71
C ARG A 102 19.06 -4.32 -9.68
N ASP A 103 20.24 -3.80 -9.35
CA ASP A 103 20.55 -2.37 -9.33
C ASP A 103 19.64 -1.51 -8.44
N ILE A 104 19.26 -2.02 -7.26
CA ILE A 104 18.29 -1.39 -6.35
C ILE A 104 18.63 0.08 -6.02
N ALA A 105 19.91 0.40 -5.88
CA ALA A 105 20.36 1.77 -5.60
C ALA A 105 20.11 2.71 -6.79
N ALA A 106 20.19 2.20 -8.01
CA ALA A 106 19.89 2.96 -9.22
C ALA A 106 18.39 3.13 -9.43
N ILE A 107 17.61 2.06 -9.20
CA ILE A 107 16.15 2.10 -9.22
C ILE A 107 15.63 3.18 -8.25
N ALA A 108 16.19 3.23 -7.04
CA ALA A 108 15.85 4.25 -6.05
C ALA A 108 16.11 5.69 -6.55
N ARG A 109 17.23 5.94 -7.24
CA ARG A 109 17.54 7.27 -7.81
C ARG A 109 16.57 7.69 -8.90
N CYS A 110 15.95 6.75 -9.59
CA CYS A 110 14.93 7.02 -10.61
C CYS A 110 13.56 7.36 -9.99
N ALA A 111 13.41 7.19 -8.68
CA ALA A 111 12.16 7.36 -7.93
C ALA A 111 10.97 6.56 -8.51
N LEU A 112 11.23 5.48 -9.25
CA LEU A 112 10.19 4.58 -9.74
C LEU A 112 9.85 3.57 -8.62
N PRO A 113 8.59 3.50 -8.16
CA PRO A 113 8.19 2.48 -7.19
C PRO A 113 8.30 1.09 -7.79
N VAL A 114 9.12 0.24 -7.18
CA VAL A 114 9.31 -1.16 -7.60
C VAL A 114 9.18 -2.07 -6.38
N PHE A 115 8.31 -3.07 -6.49
CA PHE A 115 8.03 -4.05 -5.46
C PHE A 115 8.38 -5.43 -5.97
N GLY A 116 9.32 -6.11 -5.30
CA GLY A 116 9.84 -7.39 -5.72
C GLY A 116 9.91 -8.40 -4.58
N ALA A 117 10.23 -9.64 -4.93
CA ALA A 117 10.40 -10.75 -4.00
C ALA A 117 11.84 -10.90 -3.46
N GLY A 118 12.80 -10.15 -4.03
CA GLY A 118 14.21 -10.31 -3.72
C GLY A 118 15.13 -9.52 -4.64
N VAL A 119 16.44 -9.70 -4.44
CA VAL A 119 17.50 -9.13 -5.28
C VAL A 119 18.34 -10.27 -5.83
N ALA A 120 18.57 -10.27 -7.15
CA ALA A 120 19.36 -11.28 -7.83
C ALA A 120 20.33 -10.62 -8.80
N VAL A 121 21.61 -10.99 -8.71
CA VAL A 121 22.68 -10.42 -9.57
C VAL A 121 22.60 -10.99 -10.99
N ARG A 122 22.10 -12.21 -11.14
CA ARG A 122 22.04 -12.91 -12.43
C ARG A 122 21.04 -12.22 -13.35
N GLU A 123 21.46 -11.97 -14.59
CA GLU A 123 20.65 -11.31 -15.60
C GLU A 123 19.65 -12.26 -16.26
N ALA A 124 18.40 -11.82 -16.41
CA ALA A 124 17.41 -12.52 -17.21
C ALA A 124 17.72 -12.39 -18.72
N ALA A 125 17.40 -13.42 -19.49
CA ALA A 125 17.45 -13.37 -20.95
C ALA A 125 16.35 -12.46 -21.54
N HIS A 126 16.39 -12.21 -22.85
CA HIS A 126 15.44 -11.36 -23.57
C HIS A 126 15.03 -11.95 -24.93
N GLU A 127 14.93 -13.27 -25.01
CA GLU A 127 14.75 -14.04 -26.25
C GLU A 127 13.45 -14.84 -26.27
N ALA A 128 12.87 -15.10 -25.11
CA ALA A 128 11.69 -15.94 -24.95
C ALA A 128 10.38 -15.14 -25.07
N GLY A 129 9.30 -15.87 -25.36
CA GLY A 129 7.98 -15.31 -25.42
C GLY A 129 7.43 -14.89 -24.05
N GLY A 130 6.15 -14.52 -24.04
CA GLY A 130 5.42 -14.15 -22.85
C GLY A 130 4.06 -13.60 -23.23
N SER A 131 3.39 -12.94 -22.30
CA SER A 131 2.15 -12.24 -22.62
C SER A 131 2.04 -10.91 -21.89
N VAL A 132 1.47 -9.92 -22.58
CA VAL A 132 1.18 -8.60 -22.02
C VAL A 132 -0.32 -8.34 -22.10
N GLY A 133 -0.89 -7.77 -21.04
CA GLY A 133 -2.29 -7.39 -20.99
C GLY A 133 -3.30 -8.51 -20.90
N ARG A 134 -2.86 -9.76 -20.81
CA ARG A 134 -3.70 -10.94 -20.54
C ARG A 134 -3.84 -11.11 -19.04
N GLN A 135 -4.95 -11.68 -18.58
CA GLN A 135 -5.06 -12.00 -17.15
C GLN A 135 -3.89 -12.91 -16.74
N ILE A 136 -3.25 -12.56 -15.63
CA ILE A 136 -2.26 -13.39 -14.96
C ILE A 136 -2.82 -13.85 -13.61
N SER A 137 -2.18 -14.86 -13.03
CA SER A 137 -2.48 -15.32 -11.68
C SER A 137 -1.21 -15.23 -10.86
N MET A 138 -1.12 -14.18 -10.05
CA MET A 138 -0.05 -14.06 -9.07
C MET A 138 -0.23 -15.21 -8.08
N THR A 139 0.83 -15.94 -7.75
CA THR A 139 0.76 -17.01 -6.75
C THR A 139 1.66 -16.62 -5.59
N PRO A 140 1.24 -15.62 -4.79
CA PRO A 140 2.01 -15.32 -3.62
C PRO A 140 1.90 -16.49 -2.66
N GLY A 141 2.87 -16.69 -1.77
CA GLY A 141 2.85 -17.72 -0.72
C GLY A 141 1.68 -17.66 0.29
N GLY A 142 0.55 -17.04 -0.05
CA GLY A 142 -0.75 -17.09 0.62
C GLY A 142 -1.65 -18.25 0.15
N PRO A 143 -2.92 -18.28 0.60
CA PRO A 143 -3.76 -19.47 0.55
C PRO A 143 -4.28 -19.85 -0.84
N ALA A 144 -4.26 -18.93 -1.82
CA ALA A 144 -4.76 -19.18 -3.18
C ALA A 144 -4.14 -18.21 -4.22
N PRO A 145 -4.07 -18.61 -5.51
CA PRO A 145 -3.69 -17.72 -6.60
C PRO A 145 -4.62 -16.51 -6.73
N LEU A 146 -4.03 -15.33 -6.93
CA LEU A 146 -4.73 -14.05 -7.10
C LEU A 146 -4.77 -13.67 -8.58
N PRO A 147 -5.95 -13.71 -9.25
CA PRO A 147 -6.06 -13.24 -10.62
C PRO A 147 -5.94 -11.71 -10.68
N VAL A 148 -5.12 -11.23 -11.61
CA VAL A 148 -4.97 -9.79 -11.90
C VAL A 148 -5.35 -9.54 -13.35
N ARG A 149 -6.27 -8.59 -13.56
CA ARG A 149 -6.79 -8.21 -14.87
C ARG A 149 -6.46 -6.76 -15.17
N ARG A 150 -6.48 -6.42 -16.47
CA ARG A 150 -6.46 -5.01 -16.88
C ARG A 150 -7.56 -4.22 -16.17
N GLY A 151 -7.17 -3.07 -15.64
CA GLY A 151 -8.07 -2.13 -14.97
C GLY A 151 -8.33 -2.41 -13.49
N ASP A 152 -7.90 -3.56 -12.94
CA ASP A 152 -7.82 -3.73 -11.49
C ASP A 152 -6.85 -2.70 -10.91
N TRP A 153 -7.10 -2.21 -9.70
CA TRP A 153 -6.20 -1.24 -9.06
C TRP A 153 -5.16 -1.96 -8.23
N ILE A 154 -3.92 -1.53 -8.38
CA ILE A 154 -2.79 -1.94 -7.56
C ILE A 154 -2.44 -0.78 -6.67
N VAL A 155 -2.37 -1.03 -5.37
CA VAL A 155 -1.90 -0.09 -4.37
C VAL A 155 -0.73 -0.73 -3.67
N ALA A 156 0.36 0.01 -3.51
CA ALA A 156 1.55 -0.48 -2.84
C ALA A 156 2.16 0.64 -1.97
N ASP A 157 2.68 0.24 -0.82
CA ASP A 157 3.40 1.06 0.15
C ASP A 157 4.34 0.15 0.96
N ASP A 158 5.01 0.68 1.99
CA ASP A 158 5.98 -0.08 2.77
C ASP A 158 5.43 -1.37 3.43
N ASP A 159 4.10 -1.51 3.57
CA ASP A 159 3.46 -2.71 4.14
C ASP A 159 3.23 -3.82 3.09
N GLY A 160 3.34 -3.51 1.80
CA GLY A 160 3.26 -4.49 0.72
C GLY A 160 2.38 -4.03 -0.45
N VAL A 161 1.65 -4.97 -1.06
CA VAL A 161 0.85 -4.72 -2.27
C VAL A 161 -0.57 -5.27 -2.11
N VAL A 162 -1.55 -4.51 -2.55
CA VAL A 162 -2.98 -4.89 -2.55
C VAL A 162 -3.59 -4.69 -3.94
N CYS A 163 -4.37 -5.67 -4.38
CA CYS A 163 -5.20 -5.61 -5.58
C CYS A 163 -6.65 -5.27 -5.21
N LEU A 164 -7.23 -4.26 -5.86
CA LEU A 164 -8.66 -3.95 -5.79
C LEU A 164 -9.30 -4.33 -7.13
N PRO A 165 -10.21 -5.33 -7.16
CA PRO A 165 -10.93 -5.65 -8.38
C PRO A 165 -11.68 -4.43 -8.91
N ARG A 166 -11.56 -4.14 -10.22
CA ARG A 166 -12.11 -2.91 -10.83
C ARG A 166 -13.59 -2.65 -10.56
N GLY A 167 -14.39 -3.70 -10.38
CA GLY A 167 -15.83 -3.60 -10.07
C GLY A 167 -16.16 -3.36 -8.59
N GLN A 168 -15.16 -3.33 -7.70
CA GLN A 168 -15.34 -3.24 -6.24
C GLN A 168 -14.64 -2.01 -5.64
N VAL A 169 -13.91 -1.23 -6.43
CA VAL A 169 -13.11 -0.09 -5.96
C VAL A 169 -13.95 0.90 -5.16
N GLY A 170 -15.13 1.29 -5.66
CA GLY A 170 -16.01 2.24 -4.97
C GLY A 170 -16.50 1.76 -3.60
N SER A 171 -16.91 0.50 -3.49
CA SER A 171 -17.37 -0.07 -2.21
C SER A 171 -16.22 -0.24 -1.21
N ILE A 172 -15.03 -0.61 -1.69
CA ILE A 172 -13.85 -0.75 -0.83
C ILE A 172 -13.46 0.61 -0.26
N ILE A 173 -13.39 1.66 -1.09
CA ILE A 173 -13.02 3.02 -0.63
C ILE A 173 -14.01 3.53 0.41
N ALA A 174 -15.31 3.39 0.18
CA ALA A 174 -16.32 3.81 1.15
C ALA A 174 -16.13 3.12 2.51
N ALA A 175 -15.92 1.81 2.51
CA ALA A 175 -15.64 1.06 3.73
C ALA A 175 -14.31 1.44 4.38
N THR A 176 -13.27 1.74 3.59
CA THR A 176 -11.96 2.16 4.07
C THR A 176 -12.00 3.51 4.78
N VAL A 177 -12.73 4.50 4.25
CA VAL A 177 -12.88 5.81 4.89
C VAL A 177 -13.52 5.69 6.28
N ASP A 178 -14.56 4.86 6.39
CA ASP A 178 -15.21 4.58 7.67
C ASP A 178 -14.27 3.83 8.64
N SER A 179 -13.45 2.90 8.13
CA SER A 179 -12.49 2.14 8.94
C SER A 179 -11.39 3.04 9.50
N VAL A 180 -10.77 3.86 8.64
CA VAL A 180 -9.69 4.79 9.04
C VAL A 180 -10.16 5.78 10.10
N SER A 181 -11.41 6.27 9.97
CA SER A 181 -11.99 7.18 10.96
C SER A 181 -12.13 6.52 12.34
N ARG A 182 -12.64 5.28 12.40
CA ARG A 182 -12.75 4.52 13.66
C ARG A 182 -11.39 4.20 14.26
N GLU A 183 -10.41 3.84 13.44
CA GLU A 183 -9.05 3.56 13.91
C GLU A 183 -8.40 4.81 14.52
N ARG A 184 -8.67 5.99 13.95
CA ARG A 184 -8.20 7.25 14.52
C ARG A 184 -8.76 7.50 15.92
N GLU A 185 -10.05 7.26 16.11
CA GLU A 185 -10.70 7.38 17.43
C GLU A 185 -10.05 6.43 18.46
N ILE A 186 -9.77 5.19 18.06
CA ILE A 186 -9.08 4.21 18.93
C ILE A 186 -7.68 4.70 19.28
N ILE A 187 -6.91 5.18 18.29
CA ILE A 187 -5.55 5.70 18.50
C ILE A 187 -5.57 6.88 19.48
N ASP A 188 -6.48 7.84 19.29
CA ASP A 188 -6.59 9.01 20.16
C ASP A 188 -6.97 8.61 21.60
N ALA A 189 -7.84 7.60 21.78
CA ALA A 189 -8.17 7.04 23.10
C ALA A 189 -6.99 6.31 23.76
N VAL A 190 -6.19 5.58 22.99
CA VAL A 190 -4.94 4.96 23.47
C VAL A 190 -3.96 6.04 23.94
N TYR A 191 -3.79 7.13 23.18
CA TYR A 191 -2.97 8.27 23.62
C TYR A 191 -3.50 8.95 24.89
N ALA A 192 -4.82 8.89 25.12
CA ALA A 192 -5.45 9.36 26.36
C ALA A 192 -5.30 8.38 27.55
N GLY A 193 -4.66 7.23 27.35
CA GLY A 193 -4.35 6.24 28.39
C GLY A 193 -5.44 5.18 28.61
N GLU A 194 -6.36 5.01 27.66
CA GLU A 194 -7.28 3.87 27.62
C GLU A 194 -6.56 2.61 27.13
N SER A 195 -6.94 1.45 27.67
CA SER A 195 -6.34 0.16 27.30
C SER A 195 -6.92 -0.36 26.00
N THR A 196 -6.08 -0.98 25.16
CA THR A 196 -6.55 -1.69 23.96
C THR A 196 -7.43 -2.89 24.30
N LEU A 197 -7.28 -3.49 25.48
CA LEU A 197 -8.16 -4.56 25.95
C LEU A 197 -9.61 -4.07 26.07
N ASP A 198 -9.80 -2.90 26.68
CA ASP A 198 -11.12 -2.31 26.88
C ASP A 198 -11.70 -1.78 25.56
N LEU A 199 -10.90 -1.01 24.81
CA LEU A 199 -11.32 -0.37 23.56
C LEU A 199 -11.72 -1.37 22.48
N LEU A 200 -11.01 -2.50 22.40
CA LEU A 200 -11.25 -3.54 21.39
C LEU A 200 -12.06 -4.72 21.94
N GLY A 201 -12.51 -4.66 23.21
CA GLY A 201 -13.29 -5.73 23.86
C GLY A 201 -12.57 -7.08 23.87
N LEU A 202 -11.26 -7.08 24.08
CA LEU A 202 -10.43 -8.28 24.05
C LEU A 202 -10.53 -9.02 25.38
N ASP A 203 -10.52 -10.34 25.30
CA ASP A 203 -10.57 -11.25 26.46
C ASP A 203 -9.14 -11.68 26.85
N PRO A 204 -8.51 -11.03 27.85
CA PRO A 204 -7.14 -11.36 28.22
C PRO A 204 -7.01 -12.69 28.96
N SER A 205 -8.11 -13.27 29.48
CA SER A 205 -8.03 -14.53 30.24
C SER A 205 -7.65 -15.74 29.38
N ARG A 206 -7.62 -15.57 28.06
CA ARG A 206 -7.16 -16.58 27.10
C ARG A 206 -5.63 -16.65 27.00
N VAL A 207 -4.91 -15.70 27.57
CA VAL A 207 -3.45 -15.62 27.49
C VAL A 207 -2.84 -16.08 28.80
N ALA A 208 -2.03 -17.15 28.75
CA ALA A 208 -1.30 -17.63 29.91
C ALA A 208 -0.35 -16.54 30.47
N GLY A 209 -0.33 -16.38 31.79
CA GLY A 209 0.46 -15.33 32.45
C GLY A 209 -0.23 -13.97 32.55
N TRP A 210 -1.50 -13.85 32.13
CA TRP A 210 -2.30 -12.68 32.47
C TRP A 210 -2.55 -12.64 33.98
N GLU A 211 -1.96 -11.65 34.64
CA GLU A 211 -2.26 -11.29 36.02
C GLU A 211 -3.24 -10.12 36.00
N ASP A 212 -4.44 -10.32 36.54
CA ASP A 212 -5.41 -9.25 36.64
C ASP A 212 -4.92 -8.17 37.63
N ARG A 213 -4.25 -7.14 37.10
CA ARG A 213 -3.79 -5.99 37.90
C ARG A 213 -4.88 -4.92 38.08
N SER A 214 -6.13 -5.22 37.75
CA SER A 214 -7.27 -4.28 37.80
C SER A 214 -7.65 -3.82 39.20
N GLU A 215 -7.10 -4.41 40.27
CA GLU A 215 -7.36 -3.97 41.65
C GLU A 215 -6.86 -2.53 41.95
N HIS A 216 -6.08 -1.89 41.07
CA HIS A 216 -5.64 -0.50 41.25
C HIS A 216 -6.50 0.57 40.55
N ARG A 217 -7.61 0.22 39.90
CA ARG A 217 -8.59 1.20 39.37
C ARG A 217 -9.98 0.95 39.92
N SER A 218 -10.19 1.35 41.18
CA SER A 218 -11.53 1.55 41.74
C SER A 218 -12.25 2.73 41.07
N ARG A 219 -12.81 2.51 39.87
CA ARG A 219 -13.86 3.38 39.31
C ARG A 219 -15.01 2.54 38.78
N ARG A 220 -16.21 2.91 39.26
CA ARG A 220 -17.52 2.26 39.22
C ARG A 220 -17.92 1.62 37.87
N PRO A 221 -18.81 0.62 37.87
CA PRO A 221 -19.29 -0.01 36.64
C PRO A 221 -20.19 0.95 35.86
N GLY A 222 -19.68 1.51 34.77
CA GLY A 222 -20.48 2.14 33.72
C GLY A 222 -20.66 1.14 32.57
N ARG A 223 -21.90 0.97 32.11
CA ARG A 223 -22.30 0.11 30.97
C ARG A 223 -21.29 0.13 29.80
N PRO A 224 -21.12 -0.99 29.07
CA PRO A 224 -20.36 -0.98 27.82
C PRO A 224 -20.97 0.07 26.87
N ARG A 225 -20.17 1.08 26.53
CA ARG A 225 -20.53 2.02 25.47
C ARG A 225 -20.29 1.30 24.15
N THR A 226 -21.37 0.88 23.50
CA THR A 226 -21.31 0.48 22.10
C THR A 226 -20.83 1.67 21.27
N LEU A 227 -20.01 1.43 20.25
CA LEU A 227 -19.46 2.47 19.35
C LEU A 227 -20.54 3.41 18.75
N GLY A 228 -21.83 3.04 18.78
CA GLY A 228 -22.92 3.92 18.38
C GLY A 228 -23.15 5.15 19.28
N ALA A 229 -22.65 5.16 20.52
CA ALA A 229 -22.94 6.21 21.50
C ALA A 229 -22.06 7.48 21.38
N LEU A 230 -21.00 7.47 20.57
CA LEU A 230 -20.17 8.66 20.30
C LEU A 230 -20.86 9.68 19.38
N ARG A 231 -21.96 9.30 18.71
CA ARG A 231 -22.70 10.18 17.79
C ARG A 231 -23.56 11.24 18.47
N ASP A 232 -23.97 11.04 19.72
CA ASP A 232 -24.99 11.92 20.37
C ASP A 232 -24.42 13.05 21.23
N THR A 233 -23.12 13.06 21.54
CA THR A 233 -22.53 14.10 22.39
C THR A 233 -22.08 15.35 21.64
N ALA A 234 -22.13 15.36 20.30
CA ALA A 234 -21.70 16.51 19.49
C ALA A 234 -22.80 17.55 19.22
N ALA A 235 -24.05 17.34 19.65
CA ALA A 235 -25.18 18.19 19.30
C ALA A 235 -25.58 19.25 20.34
N ARG A 236 -24.84 19.42 21.46
CA ARG A 236 -25.18 20.41 22.49
C ARG A 236 -23.94 21.10 23.04
N GLY A 237 -23.64 22.29 22.52
CA GLY A 237 -22.67 23.20 23.13
C GLY A 237 -21.89 24.02 22.12
N ALA A 238 -22.56 24.91 21.39
CA ALA A 238 -21.89 25.96 20.62
C ALA A 238 -22.51 27.31 20.94
N GLU A 239 -22.12 27.87 22.09
CA GLU A 239 -22.17 29.32 22.32
C GLU A 239 -20.80 29.79 22.82
N GLY A 240 -20.15 30.67 22.04
CA GLY A 240 -19.30 31.72 22.58
C GLY A 240 -17.77 31.59 22.44
N HIS A 241 -17.22 32.55 21.69
CA HIS A 241 -15.91 33.21 21.85
C HIS A 241 -14.69 32.72 21.01
N PRO A 242 -13.70 33.61 20.72
CA PRO A 242 -13.59 34.28 19.43
C PRO A 242 -12.24 34.05 18.72
N ALA A 243 -12.12 34.62 17.52
CA ALA A 243 -11.04 34.51 16.56
C ALA A 243 -9.61 34.65 17.13
N ALA A 244 -8.75 33.67 16.82
CA ALA A 244 -7.30 33.78 16.92
C ALA A 244 -6.68 33.72 15.51
N ARG A 245 -5.77 34.66 15.28
CA ARG A 245 -5.25 35.09 13.97
C ARG A 245 -4.24 34.11 13.39
N SER A 246 -4.35 33.91 12.08
CA SER A 246 -3.35 33.31 11.19
C SER A 246 -1.98 33.97 11.35
N ARG A 247 -0.94 33.16 11.58
CA ARG A 247 0.47 33.50 11.34
C ARG A 247 1.16 32.31 10.67
N PHE A 248 1.02 32.23 9.36
CA PHE A 248 2.00 31.56 8.51
C PHE A 248 2.41 32.56 7.43
N SER A 249 3.68 32.98 7.46
CA SER A 249 4.33 33.68 6.36
C SER A 249 5.26 32.69 5.66
N PRO A 250 5.25 32.61 4.32
CA PRO A 250 6.18 31.74 3.59
C PRO A 250 7.57 32.40 3.54
N ARG A 251 8.61 31.63 3.87
CA ARG A 251 9.99 32.06 3.62
C ARG A 251 10.36 31.80 2.17
N SER A 252 10.67 32.89 1.48
CA SER A 252 11.19 32.96 0.12
C SER A 252 12.62 32.42 0.00
N ALA A 253 12.90 31.89 -1.18
CA ALA A 253 14.21 31.53 -1.71
C ALA A 253 15.16 32.75 -1.84
N VAL A 254 16.44 32.55 -1.56
CA VAL A 254 17.67 33.19 -2.11
C VAL A 254 18.84 32.34 -1.59
N GLY A 255 19.89 31.97 -2.32
CA GLY A 255 20.28 32.31 -3.68
C GLY A 255 21.67 31.75 -3.99
N ASP A 256 21.98 31.72 -5.28
CA ASP A 256 23.33 31.67 -5.83
C ASP A 256 23.81 33.11 -6.04
N PRO A 257 25.08 33.42 -5.71
CA PRO A 257 25.86 34.15 -6.70
C PRO A 257 27.32 33.66 -6.84
N ARG A 258 27.63 33.21 -8.07
CA ARG A 258 28.81 33.52 -8.91
C ARG A 258 30.21 33.15 -8.39
N GLU A 259 30.85 32.21 -9.09
CA GLU A 259 32.05 32.41 -9.94
C GLU A 259 32.08 31.36 -11.06
#